data_AF-A0A2X3EZ19-F1
#
_entry.id   AF-A0A2X3EZ19-F1
#
_cell.length_a   1.000
_cell.length_b   1.000
_cell.length_c   1.000
_cell.angle_alpha   90.00
_cell.angle_beta   90.00
_cell.angle_gamma   90.00
#
_symmetry.space_group_name_H-M   'P 1'
#
loop_
_entity.id
_entity.type
_entity.pdbx_description
1 polymer ?
#
loop_
_entity_poly.entity_id
_entity_poly.type
_entity_poly.pdbx_seq_one_letter_code
_entity_poly.pdbx_strand_id
1 'polypeptide(L)'
;MKGTGRKGRILREDVQAYVKEAVKRAESAPAAAAGGGIPGMLPWPKVDFSKFGEVEEVELGRIQKISGANLSRNWVMIPHVTHFDKTDITDLEAFRKQQNAEAEKRKLDVKFTPVVFIMKAVCRCA
;
A
#
# COMPACT_ATOMS: atom_id res chain seq x y z
N MET A 1 1.33 -36.15 5.30
CA MET A 1 2.23 -36.68 6.34
C MET A 1 1.76 -38.09 6.71
N LYS A 2 2.63 -39.10 6.58
CA LYS A 2 2.28 -40.51 6.84
C LYS A 2 3.06 -40.96 8.09
N GLY A 3 2.37 -41.42 9.13
CA GLY A 3 3.01 -41.84 10.38
C GLY A 3 3.69 -43.20 10.24
N THR A 4 4.93 -43.31 10.74
CA THR A 4 5.74 -44.54 10.64
C THR A 4 5.62 -45.44 11.87
N GLY A 5 4.97 -44.98 12.94
CA GLY A 5 4.74 -45.75 14.16
C GLY A 5 3.66 -46.82 14.03
N ARG A 6 3.57 -47.70 15.05
CA ARG A 6 2.62 -48.82 15.09
C ARG A 6 1.18 -48.35 14.86
N LYS A 7 0.47 -49.00 13.93
CA LYS A 7 -0.87 -48.62 13.45
C LYS A 7 -0.94 -47.22 12.80
N GLY A 8 0.14 -46.76 12.17
CA GLY A 8 0.20 -45.45 11.51
C GLY A 8 0.31 -44.27 12.47
N ARG A 9 0.75 -44.52 13.71
CA ARG A 9 0.96 -43.47 14.71
C ARG A 9 2.07 -42.53 14.24
N ILE A 10 1.80 -41.23 14.32
CA ILE A 10 2.78 -40.19 14.02
C ILE A 10 3.78 -40.10 15.17
N LEU A 11 5.05 -40.31 14.89
CA LEU A 11 6.14 -40.16 15.84
C LEU A 11 6.75 -38.75 15.76
N ARG A 12 7.56 -38.39 16.75
CA ARG A 12 8.22 -37.07 16.80
C ARG A 12 9.12 -36.86 15.59
N GLU A 13 9.77 -37.93 15.15
CA GLU A 13 10.70 -37.98 14.03
C GLU A 13 9.97 -37.68 12.71
N ASP A 14 8.74 -38.17 12.56
CA ASP A 14 7.89 -37.89 11.39
C ASP A 14 7.55 -36.39 11.32
N VAL A 15 7.25 -35.75 12.46
CA VAL A 15 6.97 -34.31 12.55
C VAL A 15 8.21 -33.51 12.19
N GLN A 16 9.37 -33.89 12.72
CA GLN A 16 10.63 -33.21 12.44
C GLN A 16 11.04 -33.34 10.97
N ALA A 17 10.85 -34.52 10.36
CA ALA A 17 11.10 -34.74 8.94
C ALA A 17 10.15 -33.90 8.07
N TYR A 18 8.86 -33.87 8.40
CA TYR A 18 7.87 -33.07 7.70
C TYR A 18 8.18 -31.57 7.75
N VAL A 19 8.58 -31.04 8.91
CA VAL A 19 8.97 -29.62 9.05
C VAL A 19 10.23 -29.32 8.25
N LYS A 20 11.24 -30.20 8.27
CA LYS A 20 12.46 -30.03 7.46
C LYS A 20 12.16 -30.03 5.96
N GLU A 21 11.28 -30.92 5.49
CA GLU A 21 10.85 -30.92 4.09
C GLU A 21 10.00 -29.70 3.73
N ALA A 22 9.14 -29.23 4.63
CA ALA A 22 8.33 -28.03 4.42
C ALA A 22 9.20 -26.77 4.32
N VAL A 23 10.23 -26.65 5.17
CA VAL A 23 11.21 -25.55 5.11
C VAL A 23 12.00 -25.62 3.79
N LYS A 24 12.53 -26.79 3.42
CA LYS A 24 13.22 -26.96 2.14
C LYS A 24 12.34 -26.63 0.95
N ARG A 25 11.05 -27.01 0.98
CA ARG A 25 10.09 -26.69 -0.08
C ARG A 25 9.76 -25.21 -0.16
N ALA A 26 9.74 -24.51 0.97
CA ALA A 26 9.59 -23.05 1.01
C ALA A 26 10.83 -22.33 0.48
N GLU A 27 12.03 -22.86 0.74
CA GLU A 27 13.30 -22.33 0.23
C GLU A 27 13.52 -22.64 -1.26
N SER A 28 12.99 -23.77 -1.75
CA SER A 28 13.11 -24.22 -3.15
C SER A 28 11.92 -23.87 -4.04
N ALA A 29 10.89 -23.20 -3.50
CA ALA A 29 9.81 -22.69 -4.33
C ALA A 29 10.40 -21.61 -5.24
N PRO A 30 10.24 -21.71 -6.58
CA PRO A 30 10.65 -20.64 -7.46
C PRO A 30 9.93 -19.38 -6.98
N ALA A 31 10.69 -18.32 -6.69
CA ALA A 31 10.12 -17.00 -6.46
C ALA A 31 9.15 -16.74 -7.60
N ALA A 32 7.85 -16.69 -7.30
CA ALA A 32 6.83 -16.49 -8.31
C ALA A 32 7.25 -15.26 -9.13
N ALA A 33 7.54 -15.51 -10.40
CA ALA A 33 7.99 -14.47 -11.30
C ALA A 33 6.91 -13.38 -11.37
N ALA A 34 7.38 -12.13 -11.23
CA ALA A 34 6.75 -10.93 -11.78
C ALA A 34 5.22 -10.80 -11.57
N GLY A 35 4.84 -10.51 -10.35
CA GLY A 35 3.55 -9.94 -10.01
C GLY A 35 3.56 -9.67 -8.52
N GLY A 36 3.24 -8.46 -8.09
CA GLY A 36 3.25 -8.05 -6.67
C GLY A 36 2.23 -8.76 -5.78
N GLY A 37 2.08 -10.08 -5.91
CA GLY A 37 1.25 -10.95 -5.09
C GLY A 37 2.02 -11.47 -3.87
N ILE A 38 1.32 -11.46 -2.74
CA ILE A 38 1.75 -11.95 -1.43
C ILE A 38 2.04 -13.45 -1.49
N PRO A 39 3.01 -13.99 -0.71
CA PRO A 39 3.10 -15.42 -0.44
C PRO A 39 1.75 -15.99 0.05
N GLY A 40 1.19 -16.95 -0.68
CA GLY A 40 -0.06 -17.63 -0.31
C GLY A 40 -1.34 -17.11 -0.98
N MET A 41 -1.26 -16.07 -1.83
CA MET A 41 -2.42 -15.61 -2.60
C MET A 41 -2.61 -16.45 -3.87
N LEU A 42 -3.86 -16.80 -4.20
CA LEU A 42 -4.20 -17.44 -5.48
C LEU A 42 -3.80 -16.53 -6.65
N PRO A 43 -3.45 -17.10 -7.82
CA PRO A 43 -3.18 -16.31 -9.02
C PRO A 43 -4.36 -15.37 -9.32
N TRP A 44 -4.05 -14.14 -9.73
CA TRP A 44 -5.09 -13.18 -10.12
C TRP A 44 -5.91 -13.76 -11.29
N PRO A 45 -7.26 -13.65 -11.27
CA PRO A 45 -8.08 -14.15 -12.35
C PRO A 45 -7.72 -13.46 -13.66
N LYS A 46 -7.46 -14.26 -14.71
CA LYS A 46 -7.26 -13.75 -16.06
C LYS A 46 -8.64 -13.39 -16.63
N VAL A 47 -9.00 -12.11 -16.53
CA VAL A 47 -10.21 -11.57 -17.13
C VAL A 47 -9.91 -11.21 -18.58
N ASP A 48 -10.71 -11.73 -19.50
CA ASP A 48 -10.66 -11.34 -20.90
C ASP A 48 -11.47 -10.05 -21.09
N PHE A 49 -10.77 -8.93 -21.20
CA PHE A 49 -11.37 -7.61 -21.34
C PHE A 49 -11.94 -7.34 -22.74
N SER A 50 -11.57 -8.13 -23.75
CA SER A 50 -12.09 -7.96 -25.13
C SER A 50 -13.59 -8.21 -25.25
N LYS A 51 -14.17 -8.94 -24.28
CA LYS A 51 -15.62 -9.18 -24.19
C LYS A 51 -16.44 -7.91 -23.91
N PHE A 52 -15.80 -6.84 -23.47
CA PHE A 52 -16.45 -5.58 -23.10
C PHE A 52 -16.21 -4.44 -24.10
N GLY A 53 -15.47 -4.68 -25.19
CA GLY A 53 -15.17 -3.69 -26.22
C GLY A 53 -13.73 -3.77 -26.74
N GLU A 54 -13.33 -2.77 -27.53
CA GLU A 54 -11.94 -2.61 -27.98
C GLU A 54 -11.02 -2.30 -26.80
N VAL A 55 -9.87 -2.96 -26.75
CA VAL A 55 -8.89 -2.83 -25.66
C VAL A 55 -7.56 -2.36 -26.25
N GLU A 56 -6.91 -1.42 -25.57
CA GLU A 56 -5.56 -0.95 -25.86
C GLU A 56 -4.61 -1.35 -24.71
N GLU A 57 -3.43 -1.83 -25.04
CA GLU A 57 -2.36 -2.08 -24.07
C GLU A 57 -1.37 -0.91 -24.05
N VAL A 58 -1.34 -0.19 -22.93
CA VAL A 58 -0.47 0.98 -22.75
C VAL A 58 0.69 0.63 -21.82
N GLU A 59 1.92 0.87 -22.27
CA GLU A 59 3.10 0.61 -21.47
C GLU A 59 3.18 1.58 -20.26
N LEU A 60 3.38 1.02 -19.06
CA LEU A 60 3.57 1.81 -17.85
C LEU A 60 4.85 2.65 -17.92
N GLY A 61 4.74 3.91 -17.49
CA GLY A 61 5.89 4.80 -17.35
C GLY A 61 6.89 4.31 -16.30
N ARG A 62 8.16 4.71 -16.41
CA ARG A 62 9.24 4.31 -15.50
C ARG A 62 8.91 4.55 -14.02
N ILE A 63 8.31 5.70 -13.68
CA ILE A 63 7.92 6.03 -12.30
C ILE A 63 6.83 5.09 -11.79
N GLN A 64 5.85 4.74 -12.62
CA GLN A 64 4.77 3.83 -12.24
C GLN A 64 5.29 2.42 -11.97
N LYS A 65 6.23 1.93 -12.79
CA LYS A 65 6.89 0.63 -12.58
C LYS A 65 7.64 0.58 -11.23
N ILE A 66 8.37 1.64 -10.89
CA ILE A 66 9.16 1.70 -9.64
C ILE A 66 8.25 1.89 -8.42
N SER A 67 7.33 2.86 -8.45
CA SER A 67 6.47 3.18 -7.32
C SER A 67 5.38 2.14 -7.08
N GLY A 68 4.90 1.48 -8.14
CA GLY A 68 3.80 0.51 -8.07
C GLY A 68 4.07 -0.66 -7.13
N ALA A 69 5.29 -1.21 -7.14
CA ALA A 69 5.66 -2.31 -6.25
C ALA A 69 5.70 -1.89 -4.77
N ASN A 70 6.15 -0.67 -4.48
CA ASN A 70 6.18 -0.15 -3.11
C ASN A 70 4.77 0.18 -2.60
N LEU A 71 3.93 0.77 -3.46
CA LEU A 71 2.54 1.08 -3.13
C LEU A 71 1.71 -0.19 -2.92
N SER A 72 1.85 -1.20 -3.78
CA SER A 72 1.12 -2.47 -3.62
C SER A 72 1.53 -3.19 -2.34
N ARG A 73 2.83 -3.23 -2.02
CA ARG A 73 3.32 -3.78 -0.75
C ARG A 73 2.75 -3.02 0.45
N ASN A 74 2.75 -1.69 0.42
CA ASN A 74 2.20 -0.87 1.51
C ASN A 74 0.71 -1.12 1.73
N TRP A 75 -0.08 -1.17 0.65
CA TRP A 75 -1.52 -1.38 0.71
C TRP A 75 -1.90 -2.70 1.37
N VAL A 76 -1.11 -3.73 1.10
CA VAL A 76 -1.42 -5.09 1.51
C VAL A 76 -0.85 -5.44 2.88
N MET A 77 0.33 -4.89 3.22
CA MET A 77 1.02 -5.24 4.46
C MET A 77 0.59 -4.40 5.67
N ILE A 78 0.11 -3.18 5.45
CA ILE A 78 -0.30 -2.27 6.54
C ILE A 78 -1.82 -2.35 6.70
N PRO A 79 -2.35 -2.61 7.90
CA PRO A 79 -3.78 -2.52 8.17
C PRO A 79 -4.21 -1.05 8.18
N HIS A 80 -4.49 -0.49 7.00
CA HIS A 80 -4.93 0.89 6.85
C HIS A 80 -6.25 1.12 7.57
N VAL A 81 -6.31 2.18 8.38
CA VAL A 81 -7.55 2.68 8.99
C VAL A 81 -7.71 4.12 8.55
N THR A 82 -8.88 4.47 8.02
CA THR A 82 -9.18 5.83 7.60
C THR A 82 -10.10 6.49 8.62
N HIS A 83 -9.69 7.64 9.14
CA HIS A 83 -10.49 8.47 10.03
C HIS A 83 -10.92 9.74 9.31
N PHE A 84 -12.15 10.17 9.55
CA PHE A 84 -12.72 11.39 9.00
C PHE A 84 -13.24 12.26 10.14
N ASP A 85 -12.90 13.54 10.09
CA ASP A 85 -13.37 14.54 11.05
C ASP A 85 -13.78 15.82 10.32
N LYS A 86 -14.50 16.70 11.01
CA LYS A 86 -14.95 17.99 10.51
C LYS A 86 -14.40 19.10 11.40
N THR A 87 -13.99 20.19 10.79
CA THR A 87 -13.52 21.39 11.49
C THR A 87 -14.08 22.62 10.80
N ASP A 88 -14.55 23.58 11.59
CA ASP A 88 -14.96 24.89 11.08
C ASP A 88 -13.71 25.72 10.74
N ILE A 89 -13.70 26.30 9.54
CA ILE A 89 -12.61 27.10 9.01
C ILE A 89 -12.98 28.57 8.82
N THR A 90 -14.13 29.02 9.33
CA THR A 90 -14.67 30.37 9.09
C THR A 90 -13.66 31.46 9.49
N ASP A 91 -13.12 31.39 10.71
CA ASP A 91 -12.15 32.38 11.20
C ASP A 91 -10.80 32.26 10.47
N LEU A 92 -10.40 31.05 10.11
CA LEU A 92 -9.17 30.78 9.37
C LEU A 92 -9.22 31.34 7.95
N GLU A 93 -10.37 31.25 7.27
CA GLU A 93 -10.60 31.84 5.95
C GLU A 93 -10.60 33.37 6.00
N ALA A 94 -11.22 33.96 7.03
CA ALA A 94 -11.17 35.41 7.24
C ALA A 94 -9.72 35.88 7.45
N PHE A 95 -8.96 35.19 8.32
CA PHE A 95 -7.56 35.47 8.58
C PHE A 95 -6.69 35.30 7.32
N ARG A 96 -6.88 34.22 6.55
CA ARG A 96 -6.16 33.99 5.28
C ARG A 96 -6.34 35.14 4.30
N LYS A 97 -7.57 35.64 4.14
CA LYS A 97 -7.86 36.77 3.25
C LYS A 97 -7.18 38.04 3.73
N GLN A 98 -7.20 38.30 5.04
CA GLN A 98 -6.48 39.43 5.64
C GLN A 98 -4.98 39.34 5.38
N GLN A 99 -4.37 38.17 5.55
CA GLN A 99 -2.93 37.97 5.31
C GLN A 99 -2.55 38.15 3.84
N ASN A 100 -3.40 37.74 2.90
CA ASN A 100 -3.19 38.02 1.47
C ASN A 100 -3.23 39.52 1.17
N ALA A 101 -4.21 40.24 1.71
CA ALA A 101 -4.29 41.69 1.54
C ALA A 101 -3.07 42.41 2.15
N GLU A 102 -2.54 41.91 3.27
CA GLU A 102 -1.31 42.43 3.87
C GLU A 102 -0.06 42.09 3.04
N ALA A 103 0.03 40.87 2.50
CA ALA A 103 1.12 40.46 1.62
C ALA A 103 1.18 41.29 0.34
N GLU A 104 0.02 41.61 -0.25
CA GLU A 104 -0.10 42.50 -1.39
C GLU A 104 0.38 43.92 -1.05
N LYS A 105 -0.05 44.48 0.10
CA LYS A 105 0.41 45.80 0.59
C LYS A 105 1.92 45.84 0.78
N ARG A 106 2.49 44.75 1.29
CA ARG A 106 3.94 44.59 1.51
C ARG A 106 4.71 44.18 0.25
N LYS A 107 4.02 43.96 -0.88
CA LYS A 107 4.60 43.48 -2.15
C LYS A 107 5.44 42.21 -1.99
N LEU A 108 4.96 41.29 -1.17
CA LEU A 108 5.67 40.05 -0.85
C LEU A 108 5.63 39.00 -1.97
N ASP A 109 4.88 39.22 -3.07
CA ASP A 109 4.69 38.30 -4.20
C ASP A 109 4.36 36.84 -3.78
N VAL A 110 3.62 36.71 -2.68
CA VAL A 110 3.24 35.43 -2.09
C VAL A 110 1.74 35.42 -1.86
N LYS A 111 1.11 34.29 -2.16
CA LYS A 111 -0.32 34.05 -1.93
C LYS A 111 -0.52 32.91 -0.94
N PHE A 112 -1.11 33.23 0.21
CA PHE A 112 -1.48 32.27 1.23
C PHE A 112 -2.71 31.45 0.82
N THR A 113 -2.50 30.13 0.78
CA THR A 113 -3.54 29.12 0.57
C THR A 113 -3.91 28.44 1.91
N PRO A 114 -5.08 27.78 2.02
CA PRO A 114 -5.42 27.04 3.24
C PRO A 114 -4.39 25.97 3.64
N VAL A 115 -3.70 25.37 2.65
CA VAL A 115 -2.72 24.28 2.83
C VAL A 115 -1.57 24.69 3.75
N VAL A 116 -1.09 25.94 3.69
CA VAL A 116 0.03 26.37 4.55
C VAL A 116 -0.34 26.39 6.04
N PHE A 117 -1.61 26.68 6.36
CA PHE A 117 -2.09 26.67 7.73
C PHE A 117 -2.28 25.24 8.25
N ILE A 118 -2.78 24.34 7.40
CA ILE A 118 -2.90 22.91 7.71
C ILE A 118 -1.52 22.32 7.98
N MET A 119 -0.53 22.61 7.13
CA MET A 119 0.85 22.15 7.33
C MET A 119 1.43 22.67 8.65
N LYS A 120 1.22 23.96 8.95
CA LYS A 120 1.65 24.56 10.22
C LYS A 120 0.99 23.92 11.44
N ALA A 121 -0.29 23.55 11.34
CA ALA A 121 -1.02 22.86 12.41
C ALA A 121 -0.46 21.44 12.63
N VAL A 122 -0.31 20.66 11.56
CA VAL A 122 0.23 19.29 11.64
C VAL A 122 1.64 19.26 12.22
N CYS A 123 2.53 20.15 11.79
CA CYS A 123 3.90 20.24 12.33
C CYS A 123 3.96 20.64 13.81
N ARG A 124 2.91 21.24 14.38
CA ARG A 124 2.86 21.60 15.81
C ARG A 124 2.19 20.53 16.67
N CYS A 125 1.37 19.67 16.06
CA CYS A 125 0.68 18.59 16.75
C CYS A 125 1.48 17.28 16.79
N ALA A 126 2.41 17.11 15.85
CA ALA A 126 3.40 16.02 15.83
C ALA A 126 4.57 16.29 16.79
#